data_AF-A0A1Q5Y0U2-F1
#
_entry.id   AF-A0A1Q5Y0U2-F1
#
_cell.length_a   1.000
_cell.length_b   1.000
_cell.length_c   1.000
_cell.angle_alpha   90.00
_cell.angle_beta   90.00
_cell.angle_gamma   90.00
#
_symmetry.space_group_name_H-M   'P 1'
#
loop_
_entity.id
_entity.type
_entity.pdbx_description
1 polymer ?
#
loop_
_entity_poly.entity_id
_entity_poly.type
_entity_poly.pdbx_seq_one_letter_code
_entity_poly.pdbx_strand_id
1 'polypeptide(L)'
;MNGMLYHAYLPEGHEHYVSMEEIMSGGINHTTKSNNRYSNGGRVKLDVTERFRPLNTPNWVNFREAIGVDMVNRFTKSFCFPEFTSEILVFDGEISLSIYDQAFYEDLKDTDEEALNFDTGESLEHWVTLYWDSLMTLDEYKAKKPYAKPEVLVFEPVPKEIIQVCEE
;
A
#
# COMPACT_ATOMS: atom_id res chain seq x y z
N MET A 1 -12.35 18.62 -8.29
CA MET A 1 -12.31 17.93 -6.99
C MET A 1 -10.85 17.84 -6.61
N ASN A 2 -10.46 18.47 -5.50
CA ASN A 2 -9.06 18.52 -5.07
C ASN A 2 -8.60 17.10 -4.72
N GLY A 3 -7.47 16.68 -5.29
CA GLY A 3 -6.85 15.38 -5.09
C GLY A 3 -6.37 15.22 -3.65
N MET A 4 -7.29 14.80 -2.77
CA MET A 4 -7.01 14.49 -1.37
C MET A 4 -6.74 13.00 -1.25
N LEU A 5 -5.76 12.67 -0.41
CA LEU A 5 -5.41 11.32 0.01
C LEU A 5 -5.73 11.16 1.49
N TYR A 6 -6.01 9.92 1.87
CA TYR A 6 -6.46 9.56 3.21
C TYR A 6 -5.55 8.47 3.78
N HIS A 7 -5.18 8.63 5.04
CA HIS A 7 -4.43 7.65 5.81
C HIS A 7 -5.20 7.32 7.09
N ALA A 8 -5.13 6.06 7.52
CA ALA A 8 -5.98 5.52 8.56
C ALA A 8 -5.79 6.27 9.90
N TYR A 9 -6.90 6.75 10.46
CA TYR A 9 -6.98 7.12 11.87
C TYR A 9 -7.72 5.99 12.60
N LEU A 10 -6.99 5.17 13.34
CA LEU A 10 -7.55 4.01 14.04
C LEU A 10 -7.97 4.36 15.47
N PRO A 11 -8.93 3.64 16.07
CA PRO A 11 -9.33 3.86 17.47
C PRO A 11 -8.22 3.53 18.47
N GLU A 12 -8.23 4.22 19.61
CA GLU A 12 -7.40 3.86 20.77
C GLU A 12 -7.68 2.41 21.18
N GLY A 13 -6.63 1.59 21.26
CA GLY A 13 -6.71 0.15 21.52
C GLY A 13 -6.54 -0.74 20.29
N HIS A 14 -6.61 -0.20 19.06
CA HIS A 14 -6.23 -0.96 17.87
C HIS A 14 -4.72 -1.22 17.88
N GLU A 15 -4.29 -2.42 17.48
CA GLU A 15 -2.87 -2.77 17.42
C GLU A 15 -2.01 -1.84 16.56
N HIS A 16 -2.58 -1.15 15.56
CA HIS A 16 -1.89 -0.24 14.66
C HIS A 16 -2.20 1.23 14.96
N TYR A 17 -2.81 1.51 16.12
CA TYR A 17 -3.08 2.87 16.57
C TYR A 17 -1.79 3.71 16.63
N VAL A 18 -1.92 4.94 16.14
CA VAL A 18 -0.94 6.02 16.27
C VAL A 18 -1.68 7.26 16.75
N SER A 19 -1.09 7.99 17.70
CA SER A 19 -1.75 9.17 18.25
C SER A 19 -1.76 10.32 17.25
N MET A 20 -2.76 11.19 17.33
CA MET A 20 -2.78 12.41 16.53
C MET A 20 -1.56 13.30 16.81
N GLU A 21 -1.09 13.36 18.06
CA GLU A 21 0.11 14.13 18.43
C GLU A 21 1.36 13.62 17.71
N GLU A 22 1.54 12.31 17.61
CA GLU A 22 2.65 11.70 16.90
C GLU A 22 2.63 12.07 15.42
N ILE A 23 1.47 11.95 14.76
CA ILE A 23 1.31 12.34 13.35
C ILE A 23 1.53 13.83 13.13
N MET A 24 0.96 14.68 13.99
CA MET A 24 1.07 16.13 13.85
C MET A 24 2.46 16.67 14.22
N SER A 25 3.30 15.88 14.90
CA SER A 25 4.68 16.26 15.24
C SER A 25 5.72 15.72 14.25
N GLY A 26 5.50 14.52 13.71
CA GLY A 26 6.46 13.78 12.88
C GLY A 26 6.05 13.52 11.43
N GLY A 27 4.80 13.78 11.06
CA GLY A 27 4.24 13.41 9.75
C GLY A 27 3.90 11.92 9.66
N ILE A 28 3.61 11.44 8.44
CA ILE A 28 3.40 10.01 8.17
C ILE A 28 4.61 9.51 7.37
N ASN A 29 5.17 8.38 7.79
CA ASN A 29 6.28 7.72 7.10
C ASN A 29 6.12 6.19 7.18
N HIS A 30 7.04 5.45 6.56
CA HIS A 30 6.97 3.99 6.49
C HIS A 30 7.01 3.28 7.85
N THR A 31 7.51 3.93 8.90
CA THR A 31 7.54 3.42 10.28
C THR A 31 6.28 3.78 11.08
N THR A 32 5.44 4.67 10.57
CA THR A 32 4.16 5.02 11.21
C THR A 32 3.30 3.78 11.37
N LYS A 33 2.87 3.49 12.59
CA LYS A 33 2.25 2.20 12.94
C LYS A 33 0.99 1.89 12.12
N SER A 34 0.18 2.90 11.84
CA SER A 34 -1.05 2.79 11.02
C SER A 34 -0.77 2.40 9.57
N ASN A 35 0.47 2.59 9.07
CA ASN A 35 0.86 2.14 7.73
C ASN A 35 0.71 0.62 7.56
N ASN A 36 0.84 -0.16 8.64
CA ASN A 36 0.67 -1.61 8.60
C ASN A 36 -0.78 -2.05 8.30
N ARG A 37 -1.74 -1.12 8.27
CA ARG A 37 -3.12 -1.40 7.85
C ARG A 37 -3.25 -1.55 6.33
N TYR A 38 -2.31 -1.00 5.57
CA TYR A 38 -2.37 -0.97 4.12
C TYR A 38 -1.66 -2.17 3.52
N SER A 39 -2.18 -2.64 2.39
CA SER A 39 -1.45 -3.61 1.58
C SER A 39 -0.23 -2.95 0.97
N ASN A 40 0.82 -3.75 0.79
CA ASN A 40 2.00 -3.39 0.01
C ASN A 40 2.54 -4.69 -0.59
N GLY A 41 1.91 -5.13 -1.68
CA GLY A 41 2.24 -6.39 -2.36
C GLY A 41 3.72 -6.49 -2.70
N GLY A 42 4.34 -5.38 -3.11
CA GLY A 42 5.77 -5.31 -3.42
C GLY A 42 6.68 -5.62 -2.24
N ARG A 43 6.23 -5.43 -0.99
CA ARG A 43 7.03 -5.67 0.22
C ARG A 43 6.95 -7.11 0.75
N VAL A 44 5.92 -7.87 0.41
CA VAL A 44 5.62 -9.20 1.00
C VAL A 44 6.81 -10.16 0.87
N LYS A 45 7.35 -10.28 -0.36
CA LYS A 45 8.51 -11.12 -0.69
C LYS A 45 9.52 -10.32 -1.49
N LEU A 46 10.07 -9.30 -0.84
CA LEU A 46 10.85 -8.26 -1.51
C LEU A 46 12.00 -8.79 -2.36
N ASP A 47 12.71 -9.85 -1.94
CA ASP A 47 13.79 -10.43 -2.76
C ASP A 47 13.29 -10.99 -4.11
N VAL A 48 12.06 -11.49 -4.13
CA VAL A 48 11.38 -11.93 -5.36
C VAL A 48 10.90 -10.70 -6.13
N THR A 49 10.22 -9.76 -5.48
CA THR A 49 9.77 -8.50 -6.10
C THR A 49 10.88 -7.77 -6.82
N GLU A 50 12.05 -7.60 -6.17
CA GLU A 50 13.20 -6.88 -6.72
C GLU A 50 13.86 -7.62 -7.88
N ARG A 51 13.82 -8.96 -7.89
CA ARG A 51 14.36 -9.76 -9.00
C ARG A 51 13.60 -9.53 -10.31
N PHE A 52 12.30 -9.26 -10.22
CA PHE A 52 11.42 -9.03 -11.37
C PHE A 52 11.16 -7.55 -11.63
N ARG A 53 11.89 -6.63 -10.96
CA ARG A 53 11.76 -5.18 -11.17
C ARG A 53 12.06 -4.82 -12.65
N PRO A 54 11.15 -4.15 -13.36
CA PRO A 54 11.41 -3.63 -14.70
C PRO A 54 12.60 -2.64 -14.73
N LEU A 55 13.40 -2.68 -15.79
CA LEU A 55 14.60 -1.85 -15.94
C LEU A 55 14.31 -0.33 -15.96
N ASN A 56 13.10 0.05 -16.34
CA ASN A 56 12.64 1.43 -16.43
C ASN A 56 11.88 1.92 -15.18
N THR A 57 11.80 1.10 -14.13
CA THR A 57 11.19 1.52 -12.86
C THR A 57 12.00 2.67 -12.25
N PRO A 58 11.36 3.78 -11.82
CA PRO A 58 12.08 4.89 -11.20
C PRO A 58 12.89 4.47 -9.96
N ASN A 59 14.08 5.07 -9.80
CA ASN A 59 15.00 4.70 -8.72
C ASN A 59 14.48 5.00 -7.30
N TRP A 60 13.53 5.93 -7.17
CA TRP A 60 12.88 6.26 -5.89
C TRP A 60 11.85 5.21 -5.46
N VAL A 61 11.46 4.27 -6.34
CA VAL A 61 10.54 3.19 -5.97
C VAL A 61 11.24 2.24 -5.00
N ASN A 62 10.85 2.32 -3.73
CA ASN A 62 11.33 1.48 -2.64
C ASN A 62 10.16 0.99 -1.79
N PHE A 63 9.73 -0.27 -1.99
CA PHE A 63 8.61 -0.84 -1.23
C PHE A 63 8.87 -0.97 0.27
N ARG A 64 10.13 -0.89 0.75
CA ARG A 64 10.43 -0.85 2.19
C ARG A 64 9.97 0.47 2.83
N GLU A 65 9.92 1.53 2.03
CA GLU A 65 9.66 2.91 2.49
C GLU A 65 8.31 3.46 2.01
N ALA A 66 7.54 2.65 1.28
CA ALA A 66 6.23 3.03 0.79
C ALA A 66 5.20 3.24 1.91
N ILE A 67 4.32 4.22 1.72
CA ILE A 67 3.23 4.60 2.61
C ILE A 67 1.91 4.32 1.90
N GLY A 68 1.07 3.49 2.50
CA GLY A 68 -0.26 3.21 1.97
C GLY A 68 -1.25 4.34 2.26
N VAL A 69 -2.08 4.64 1.26
CA VAL A 69 -3.11 5.67 1.33
C VAL A 69 -4.36 5.23 0.58
N ASP A 70 -5.49 5.90 0.84
CA ASP A 70 -6.72 5.77 0.07
C ASP A 70 -7.02 7.07 -0.68
N MET A 71 -7.67 6.97 -1.85
CA MET A 71 -8.19 8.13 -2.61
C MET A 71 -9.58 8.57 -2.15
N VAL A 72 -10.19 7.81 -1.24
CA VAL A 72 -11.51 8.09 -0.66
C VAL A 72 -11.41 7.89 0.84
N ASN A 73 -12.15 8.68 1.60
CA ASN A 73 -12.26 8.41 3.03
C ASN A 73 -13.03 7.11 3.24
N ARG A 74 -12.37 6.10 3.82
CA ARG A 74 -13.01 4.79 4.14
C ARG A 74 -13.42 4.69 5.61
N PHE A 75 -13.13 5.72 6.41
CA PHE A 75 -13.29 5.70 7.85
C PHE A 75 -14.12 6.91 8.30
N THR A 76 -14.78 6.78 9.45
CA THR A 76 -15.46 7.92 10.10
C THR A 76 -14.49 9.04 10.45
N LYS A 77 -13.21 8.71 10.63
CA LYS A 77 -12.12 9.63 10.90
C LYS A 77 -10.85 9.15 10.18
N SER A 78 -10.15 10.08 9.52
CA SER A 78 -8.90 9.80 8.81
C SER A 78 -7.93 10.97 8.93
N PHE A 79 -6.64 10.69 8.82
CA PHE A 79 -5.68 11.71 8.43
C PHE A 79 -5.83 11.97 6.94
N CYS A 80 -5.85 13.23 6.53
CA CYS A 80 -6.03 13.60 5.13
C CYS A 80 -5.05 14.69 4.74
N PHE A 81 -4.59 14.66 3.49
CA PHE A 81 -3.63 15.60 2.93
C PHE A 81 -3.80 15.70 1.41
N PRO A 82 -3.47 16.85 0.80
CA PRO A 82 -3.47 16.96 -0.65
C PRO A 82 -2.36 16.11 -1.26
N GLU A 83 -2.54 15.72 -2.51
CA GLU A 83 -1.44 15.24 -3.36
C GLU A 83 -0.34 16.30 -3.40
N PHE A 84 0.84 15.92 -2.91
CA PHE A 84 1.98 16.83 -2.72
C PHE A 84 3.22 16.42 -3.51
N THR A 85 3.23 15.22 -4.07
CA THR A 85 4.36 14.62 -4.80
C THR A 85 3.86 13.85 -6.01
N SER A 86 4.71 13.70 -7.02
CA SER A 86 4.48 12.81 -8.16
C SER A 86 4.91 11.37 -7.89
N GLU A 87 5.56 11.10 -6.76
CA GLU A 87 6.04 9.77 -6.35
C GLU A 87 4.90 8.93 -5.74
N ILE A 88 3.77 8.89 -6.44
CA ILE A 88 2.58 8.15 -6.05
C ILE A 88 2.24 7.18 -7.18
N LEU A 89 2.31 5.89 -6.85
CA LEU A 89 1.97 4.82 -7.77
C LEU A 89 0.73 4.08 -7.29
N VAL A 90 -0.01 3.57 -8.26
CA VAL A 90 -1.19 2.75 -8.06
C VAL A 90 -0.92 1.38 -8.67
N PHE A 91 -1.27 0.35 -7.91
CA PHE A 91 -1.19 -1.06 -8.29
C PHE A 91 -2.58 -1.68 -8.22
N ASP A 92 -2.75 -2.84 -8.88
CA ASP A 92 -3.96 -3.65 -8.70
C ASP A 92 -3.93 -4.34 -7.33
N GLY A 93 -4.83 -3.91 -6.43
CA GLY A 93 -4.90 -4.46 -5.08
C GLY A 93 -5.42 -5.91 -5.04
N GLU A 94 -6.13 -6.39 -6.05
CA GLU A 94 -6.48 -7.83 -6.13
C GLU A 94 -5.22 -8.67 -6.33
N ILE A 95 -4.30 -8.21 -7.19
CA ILE A 95 -3.00 -8.87 -7.39
C ILE A 95 -2.18 -8.81 -6.10
N SER A 96 -2.20 -7.66 -5.39
CA SER A 96 -1.53 -7.59 -4.09
C SER A 96 -2.06 -8.65 -3.12
N LEU A 97 -3.37 -8.88 -3.05
CA LEU A 97 -3.95 -9.93 -2.19
C LEU A 97 -3.46 -11.32 -2.59
N SER A 98 -3.43 -11.63 -3.89
CA SER A 98 -2.89 -12.90 -4.39
C SER A 98 -1.41 -13.10 -4.04
N ILE A 99 -0.60 -12.03 -4.00
CA ILE A 99 0.78 -12.11 -3.50
C ILE A 99 0.82 -12.51 -2.02
N TYR A 100 -0.04 -11.94 -1.17
CA TYR A 100 -0.11 -12.30 0.25
C TYR A 100 -0.51 -13.77 0.42
N ASP A 101 -1.58 -14.20 -0.26
CA ASP A 101 -2.10 -15.56 -0.18
C ASP A 101 -1.05 -16.57 -0.65
N GLN A 102 -0.45 -16.35 -1.82
CA GLN A 102 0.56 -17.25 -2.37
C GLN A 102 1.82 -17.29 -1.51
N ALA A 103 2.25 -16.15 -0.96
CA ALA A 103 3.40 -16.11 -0.05
C ALA A 103 3.13 -16.90 1.24
N PHE A 104 1.93 -16.78 1.80
CA PHE A 104 1.51 -17.54 2.98
C PHE A 104 1.49 -19.04 2.69
N TYR A 105 0.90 -19.45 1.56
CA TYR A 105 0.90 -20.84 1.10
C TYR A 105 2.33 -21.38 0.94
N GLU A 106 3.19 -20.69 0.20
CA GLU A 106 4.55 -21.17 -0.07
C GLU A 106 5.40 -21.33 1.20
N ASP A 107 5.20 -20.47 2.20
CA ASP A 107 5.92 -20.52 3.47
C ASP A 107 5.46 -21.64 4.39
N LEU A 108 4.17 -22.00 4.34
CA LEU A 108 3.54 -22.80 5.39
C LEU A 108 2.90 -24.10 4.91
N LYS A 109 2.77 -24.35 3.60
CA LYS A 109 2.12 -25.56 3.04
C LYS A 109 2.62 -26.89 3.59
N ASP A 110 3.86 -26.96 4.06
CA ASP A 110 4.47 -28.18 4.61
C ASP A 110 4.27 -28.32 6.14
N THR A 111 3.78 -27.27 6.80
CA THR A 111 3.69 -27.18 8.27
C THR A 111 2.31 -26.80 8.81
N ASP A 112 1.45 -26.23 7.97
CA ASP A 112 0.11 -25.76 8.31
C ASP A 112 -0.88 -26.20 7.22
N GLU A 113 -1.85 -27.05 7.58
CA GLU A 113 -2.88 -27.53 6.65
C GLU A 113 -3.79 -26.39 6.18
N GLU A 114 -3.98 -25.34 7.00
CA GLU A 114 -4.78 -24.18 6.61
C GLU A 114 -4.15 -23.39 5.46
N ALA A 115 -2.83 -23.48 5.29
CA ALA A 115 -2.10 -22.83 4.21
C ALA A 115 -2.58 -23.26 2.83
N LEU A 116 -3.09 -24.49 2.67
CA LEU A 116 -3.64 -24.99 1.41
C LEU A 116 -4.84 -24.17 0.91
N ASN A 117 -5.56 -23.47 1.80
CA ASN A 117 -6.67 -22.59 1.42
C ASN A 117 -6.22 -21.28 0.74
N PHE A 118 -4.92 -20.99 0.81
CA PHE A 118 -4.31 -19.78 0.25
C PHE A 118 -3.52 -20.08 -1.02
N ASP A 119 -3.54 -21.33 -1.51
CA ASP A 119 -2.96 -21.69 -2.80
C ASP A 119 -3.74 -20.97 -3.91
N THR A 120 -3.08 -20.05 -4.59
CA THR A 120 -3.66 -19.30 -5.71
C THR A 120 -3.64 -20.10 -7.02
N GLY A 121 -2.95 -21.24 -7.05
CA GLY A 121 -2.72 -22.06 -8.23
C GLY A 121 -1.59 -21.57 -9.14
N GLU A 122 -0.97 -20.43 -8.83
CA GLU A 122 0.11 -19.80 -9.59
C GLU A 122 1.34 -19.57 -8.71
N SER A 123 2.51 -19.34 -9.30
CA SER A 123 3.72 -19.05 -8.53
C SER A 123 3.74 -17.62 -8.00
N LEU A 124 4.49 -17.38 -6.94
CA LEU A 124 4.76 -16.02 -6.48
C LEU A 124 5.42 -15.14 -7.56
N GLU A 125 6.29 -15.71 -8.40
CA GLU A 125 6.90 -15.02 -9.56
C GLU A 125 5.84 -14.52 -10.56
N HIS A 126 4.82 -15.34 -10.84
CA HIS A 126 3.71 -14.96 -11.70
C HIS A 126 3.00 -13.72 -11.16
N TRP A 127 2.60 -13.75 -9.89
CA TRP A 127 1.88 -12.63 -9.28
C TRP A 127 2.71 -11.37 -9.16
N VAL A 128 3.99 -11.49 -8.80
CA VAL A 128 4.92 -10.37 -8.74
C VAL A 128 5.11 -9.73 -10.12
N THR A 129 5.19 -10.52 -11.18
CA THR A 129 5.29 -10.01 -12.56
C THR A 129 4.04 -9.22 -12.93
N LEU A 130 2.85 -9.79 -12.67
CA LEU A 130 1.58 -9.08 -12.89
C LEU A 130 1.45 -7.81 -12.05
N TYR A 131 1.98 -7.82 -10.82
CA TYR A 131 1.95 -6.66 -9.95
C TYR A 131 2.80 -5.52 -10.51
N TRP A 132 4.01 -5.81 -11.00
CA TRP A 132 4.83 -4.83 -11.73
C TRP A 132 4.14 -4.34 -13.01
N ASP A 133 3.51 -5.23 -13.78
CA ASP A 133 2.77 -4.87 -14.99
C ASP A 133 1.53 -4.01 -14.71
N SER A 134 0.99 -4.07 -13.49
CA SER A 134 -0.14 -3.24 -13.03
C SER A 134 0.28 -1.84 -12.58
N LEU A 135 1.58 -1.54 -12.51
CA LEU A 135 2.07 -0.24 -12.07
C LEU A 135 1.57 0.87 -12.99
N MET A 136 0.96 1.89 -12.39
CA MET A 136 0.63 3.13 -13.08
C MET A 136 0.73 4.34 -12.16
N THR A 137 0.86 5.53 -12.74
CA THR A 137 0.82 6.78 -11.98
C THR A 137 -0.60 7.06 -11.45
N LEU A 138 -0.69 7.85 -10.37
CA LEU A 138 -1.99 8.27 -9.83
C LEU A 138 -2.86 9.01 -10.86
N ASP A 139 -2.26 9.85 -11.71
CA ASP A 139 -2.98 10.59 -12.75
C ASP A 139 -3.56 9.67 -13.83
N GLU A 140 -2.76 8.70 -14.29
CA GLU A 140 -3.25 7.69 -15.24
C GLU A 140 -4.37 6.85 -14.63
N TYR A 141 -4.26 6.49 -13.34
CA TYR A 141 -5.30 5.75 -12.64
C TYR A 141 -6.58 6.58 -12.57
N LYS A 142 -6.53 7.85 -12.18
CA LYS A 142 -7.73 8.70 -12.13
C LYS A 142 -8.42 8.85 -13.48
N ALA A 143 -7.65 8.87 -14.57
CA ALA A 143 -8.17 8.98 -15.93
C ALA A 143 -8.86 7.69 -16.41
N LYS A 144 -8.30 6.52 -16.10
CA LYS A 144 -8.75 5.21 -16.63
C LYS A 144 -9.57 4.38 -15.64
N LYS A 145 -9.27 4.49 -14.35
CA LYS A 145 -9.79 3.72 -13.21
C LYS A 145 -9.89 2.21 -13.46
N PRO A 146 -8.79 1.55 -13.87
CA PRO A 146 -8.84 0.14 -14.27
C PRO A 146 -9.07 -0.82 -13.10
N TYR A 147 -8.68 -0.45 -11.88
CA TYR A 147 -8.75 -1.33 -10.70
C TYR A 147 -9.92 -0.97 -9.80
N ALA A 148 -10.76 -1.96 -9.48
CA ALA A 148 -11.87 -1.80 -8.54
C ALA A 148 -11.38 -1.61 -7.09
N LYS A 149 -10.27 -2.29 -6.74
CA LYS A 149 -9.58 -2.15 -5.45
C LYS A 149 -8.13 -1.70 -5.70
N PRO A 150 -7.88 -0.41 -5.91
CA PRO A 150 -6.51 0.07 -6.08
C PRO A 150 -5.73 -0.04 -4.77
N GLU A 151 -4.47 -0.45 -4.87
CA GLU A 151 -3.46 -0.21 -3.84
C GLU A 151 -2.72 1.08 -4.21
N VAL A 152 -2.75 2.10 -3.35
CA VAL A 152 -2.10 3.38 -3.61
C VAL A 152 -0.95 3.56 -2.63
N LEU A 153 0.25 3.73 -3.19
CA LEU A 153 1.49 3.85 -2.43
C LEU A 153 2.17 5.19 -2.74
N VAL A 154 2.48 5.93 -1.68
CA VAL A 154 3.31 7.14 -1.71
C VAL A 154 4.74 6.75 -1.32
N PHE A 155 5.72 7.11 -2.13
CA PHE A 155 7.14 6.74 -1.92
C PHE A 155 7.97 7.85 -1.24
N GLU A 156 7.29 8.88 -0.75
CA GLU A 156 7.87 10.00 -0.01
C GLU A 156 7.14 10.20 1.34
N PRO A 157 7.84 10.51 2.45
CA PRO A 157 7.20 10.86 3.71
C PRO A 157 6.21 12.02 3.58
N VAL A 158 5.05 11.89 4.21
CA VAL A 158 4.02 12.94 4.22
C VAL A 158 4.37 13.99 5.28
N PRO A 159 4.64 15.25 4.89
CA PRO A 159 4.97 16.31 5.84
C PRO A 159 3.80 16.62 6.77
N LYS A 160 4.08 16.84 8.06
CA LYS A 160 3.05 17.19 9.05
C LYS A 160 2.29 18.48 8.71
N GLU A 161 2.94 19.40 8.01
CA GLU A 161 2.40 20.72 7.67
C GLU A 161 1.18 20.65 6.74
N ILE A 162 1.02 19.54 6.01
CA ILE A 162 -0.06 19.33 5.06
C ILE A 162 -1.13 18.36 5.58
N ILE A 163 -0.92 17.74 6.74
CA ILE A 163 -1.84 16.76 7.32
C ILE A 163 -2.94 17.46 8.11
N GLN A 164 -4.16 17.01 7.90
CA GLN A 164 -5.34 17.42 8.64
C GLN A 164 -6.10 16.18 9.11
N VAL A 165 -7.06 16.38 10.00
CA VAL A 165 -8.02 15.34 10.38
C VAL A 165 -9.31 15.60 9.63
N CYS A 166 -9.76 14.60 8.89
CA CYS A 166 -11.04 14.59 8.20
C CYS A 166 -12.02 13.67 8.93
N GLU A 167 -13.23 14.16 9.16
CA GLU A 167 -14.35 13.42 9.75
C GLU A 167 -15.53 13.45 8.74
N GLU A 168 -16.29 12.35 8.66
CA GLU A 168 -17.54 12.27 7.89
C GLU A 168 -18.79 12.64 8.70
#